data_AF-A0A521C1J7-F1
#
_entry.id   AF-A0A521C1J7-F1
#
_cell.length_a   1.000
_cell.length_b   1.000
_cell.length_c   1.000
_cell.angle_alpha   90.00
_cell.angle_beta   90.00
_cell.angle_gamma   90.00
#
_symmetry.space_group_name_H-M   'P 1'
#
loop_
_entity.id
_entity.type
_entity.pdbx_description
1 polymer ?
#
loop_
_entity_poly.entity_id
_entity_poly.type
_entity_poly.pdbx_seq_one_letter_code
_entity_poly.pdbx_strand_id
1 'polypeptide(L)'
;MDNELIHAEIEILVLAEDSLSLASNLANLILERNLYHTGEIKEGYDCLAYTTSFIVTYARPFFNNYGYNDFPEELLRELNSHQIVLHDELKEMRKKVIAHVDSTHTKFSLGQINNEEFPKINSPSFIHFGIEKSKMIDYQKLISTLRTSIQIKYESLKKKLD
;
A
#
# COMPACT_ATOMS: atom_id res chain seq x y z
N MET A 1 -8.95 -5.65 31.42
CA MET A 1 -9.44 -4.56 30.56
C MET A 1 -8.27 -3.76 29.98
N ASP A 2 -7.43 -3.12 30.80
CA ASP A 2 -6.29 -2.33 30.26
C ASP A 2 -5.25 -3.17 29.50
N ASN A 3 -4.90 -4.36 30.00
CA ASN A 3 -3.93 -5.22 29.31
C ASN A 3 -4.45 -5.76 27.97
N GLU A 4 -5.76 -6.06 27.86
CA GLU A 4 -6.36 -6.54 26.60
C GLU A 4 -6.31 -5.45 25.52
N LEU A 5 -6.56 -4.20 25.91
CA LEU A 5 -6.43 -3.05 25.02
C LEU A 5 -4.98 -2.85 24.56
N ILE A 6 -4.02 -2.96 25.49
CA ILE A 6 -2.59 -2.85 25.16
C ILE A 6 -2.16 -3.98 24.21
N HIS A 7 -2.61 -5.22 24.44
CA HIS A 7 -2.31 -6.34 23.54
C HIS A 7 -2.90 -6.12 22.14
N ALA A 8 -4.16 -5.68 22.05
CA ALA A 8 -4.80 -5.43 20.77
C ALA A 8 -4.13 -4.27 20.00
N GLU A 9 -3.67 -3.24 20.70
CA GLU A 9 -2.88 -2.16 20.10
C GLU A 9 -1.52 -2.65 19.61
N ILE A 10 -0.81 -3.49 20.39
CA ILE A 10 0.44 -4.13 19.97
C ILE A 10 0.25 -4.96 18.69
N GLU A 11 -0.82 -5.74 18.58
CA GLU A 11 -1.09 -6.54 17.38
C GLU A 11 -1.18 -5.68 16.12
N ILE A 12 -1.83 -4.52 16.20
CA ILE A 12 -1.95 -3.58 15.08
C ILE A 12 -0.61 -2.95 14.74
N LEU A 13 0.19 -2.59 15.73
CA LEU A 13 1.54 -2.06 15.51
C LEU A 13 2.43 -3.08 14.81
N VAL A 14 2.35 -4.35 15.19
CA VAL A 14 3.09 -5.44 14.51
C VAL A 14 2.62 -5.60 13.06
N LEU A 15 1.30 -5.65 12.83
CA LEU A 15 0.74 -5.73 11.48
C LEU A 15 1.15 -4.54 10.60
N ALA A 16 1.16 -3.34 11.18
CA ALA A 16 1.57 -2.12 10.50
C ALA A 16 3.05 -2.14 10.16
N GLU A 17 3.91 -2.56 11.09
CA GLU A 17 5.35 -2.69 10.86
C GLU A 17 5.66 -3.69 9.74
N ASP A 18 5.04 -4.87 9.74
CA ASP A 18 5.21 -5.88 8.70
C ASP A 18 4.81 -5.33 7.32
N SER A 19 3.68 -4.64 7.25
CA SER A 19 3.18 -4.04 6.02
C SER A 19 4.10 -2.92 5.52
N LEU A 20 4.51 -2.00 6.39
CA LEU A 20 5.39 -0.90 6.04
C LEU A 20 6.81 -1.36 5.69
N SER A 21 7.31 -2.41 6.34
CA SER A 21 8.58 -3.06 6.01
C SER A 21 8.54 -3.66 4.59
N LEU A 22 7.47 -4.40 4.26
CA LEU A 22 7.29 -4.93 2.91
C LEU A 22 7.13 -3.81 1.87
N ALA A 23 6.38 -2.75 2.17
CA ALA A 23 6.25 -1.59 1.29
C ALA A 23 7.62 -0.91 1.06
N SER A 24 8.46 -0.80 2.09
CA SER A 24 9.83 -0.28 1.96
C SER A 24 10.68 -1.14 1.03
N ASN A 25 10.61 -2.47 1.16
CA ASN A 25 11.32 -3.40 0.29
C ASN A 25 10.85 -3.30 -1.17
N LEU A 26 9.54 -3.17 -1.40
CA LEU A 26 8.99 -2.96 -2.73
C LEU A 26 9.46 -1.63 -3.33
N ALA A 27 9.48 -0.55 -2.56
CA ALA A 27 10.00 0.74 -3.01
C ALA A 27 11.49 0.66 -3.40
N ASN A 28 12.31 -0.06 -2.61
CA ASN A 28 13.72 -0.32 -2.95
C ASN A 28 13.84 -1.09 -4.27
N LEU A 29 13.09 -2.18 -4.43
CA LEU A 29 13.10 -2.96 -5.68
C LEU A 29 12.68 -2.13 -6.89
N ILE A 30 11.68 -1.27 -6.74
CA ILE A 30 11.25 -0.36 -7.81
C ILE A 30 12.38 0.60 -8.21
N LEU A 31 13.08 1.18 -7.23
CA LEU A 31 14.20 2.08 -7.47
C LEU A 31 15.41 1.37 -8.10
N GLU A 32 15.81 0.23 -7.54
CA GLU A 32 16.97 -0.57 -7.99
C GLU A 32 16.80 -1.10 -9.42
N ARG A 33 15.58 -1.52 -9.76
CA ARG A 33 15.27 -2.10 -11.08
C ARG A 33 14.76 -1.08 -12.09
N ASN A 34 14.72 0.21 -11.73
CA ASN A 34 14.17 1.28 -12.55
C ASN A 34 12.73 1.01 -13.03
N LEU A 35 11.90 0.44 -12.15
CA LEU A 35 10.49 0.13 -12.40
C LEU A 35 9.56 1.30 -12.02
N TYR A 36 10.05 2.53 -12.15
CA TYR A 36 9.30 3.76 -11.90
C TYR A 36 8.94 4.43 -13.22
N HIS A 37 8.00 5.36 -13.19
CA HIS A 37 7.58 6.08 -14.37
C HIS A 37 8.66 7.02 -14.89
N THR A 38 8.93 6.96 -16.19
CA THR A 38 9.92 7.81 -16.87
C THR A 38 9.30 8.83 -17.83
N GLY A 39 7.96 8.86 -17.98
CA GLY A 39 7.27 9.73 -18.95
C GLY A 39 7.15 9.14 -20.35
N GLU A 40 7.93 8.12 -20.69
CA GLU A 40 7.83 7.40 -21.96
C GLU A 40 6.97 6.14 -21.78
N ILE A 41 5.89 6.05 -22.56
CA ILE A 41 4.86 5.01 -22.46
C ILE A 41 5.43 3.65 -22.92
N LYS A 42 6.14 2.99 -22.02
CA LYS A 42 6.35 1.53 -21.97
C LYS A 42 6.51 1.11 -20.51
N GLU A 43 5.46 1.31 -19.72
CA GLU A 43 5.38 0.64 -18.43
C GLU A 43 5.09 -0.84 -18.69
N GLY A 44 6.12 -1.68 -18.53
CA GLY A 44 5.94 -3.12 -18.57
C GLY A 44 4.99 -3.56 -17.44
N TYR A 45 4.36 -4.72 -17.60
CA TYR A 45 3.48 -5.31 -16.58
C TYR A 45 4.14 -5.40 -15.20
N ASP A 46 5.46 -5.53 -15.15
CA ASP A 46 6.24 -5.52 -13.92
C ASP A 46 6.13 -4.18 -13.17
N CYS A 47 6.32 -3.03 -13.84
CA CYS A 47 6.18 -1.70 -13.22
C CYS A 47 4.81 -1.55 -12.56
N LEU A 48 3.75 -1.93 -13.29
CA LEU A 48 2.39 -1.88 -12.80
C LEU A 48 2.18 -2.82 -11.61
N ALA A 49 2.66 -4.05 -11.69
CA ALA A 49 2.49 -5.06 -10.63
C ALA A 49 3.22 -4.65 -9.34
N TYR A 50 4.47 -4.20 -9.44
CA TYR A 50 5.25 -3.73 -8.30
C TYR A 50 4.66 -2.46 -7.69
N THR A 51 4.25 -1.49 -8.50
CA THR A 51 3.65 -0.25 -8.01
C THR A 51 2.30 -0.49 -7.33
N THR A 52 1.46 -1.35 -7.92
CA THR A 52 0.20 -1.75 -7.31
C THR A 52 0.43 -2.48 -5.98
N SER A 53 1.36 -3.42 -5.96
CA SER A 53 1.74 -4.15 -4.73
C SER A 53 2.23 -3.21 -3.66
N PHE A 54 3.05 -2.22 -4.01
CA PHE A 54 3.54 -1.18 -3.11
C PHE A 54 2.38 -0.38 -2.50
N ILE A 55 1.47 0.16 -3.32
CA ILE A 55 0.32 0.96 -2.89
C ILE A 55 -0.58 0.14 -1.94
N VAL A 56 -0.93 -1.08 -2.34
CA VAL A 56 -1.81 -1.96 -1.55
C VAL A 56 -1.18 -2.33 -0.22
N THR A 57 0.10 -2.68 -0.23
CA THR A 57 0.85 -3.07 0.97
C THR A 57 0.99 -1.89 1.93
N TYR A 58 1.42 -0.72 1.43
CA TYR A 58 1.54 0.50 2.24
C TYR A 58 0.23 0.85 2.91
N ALA A 59 -0.88 0.81 2.16
CA ALA A 59 -2.15 1.30 2.67
C ALA A 59 -2.86 0.31 3.61
N ARG A 60 -2.40 -0.95 3.70
CA ARG A 60 -3.05 -2.02 4.48
C ARG A 60 -3.31 -1.66 5.95
N PRO A 61 -2.37 -1.10 6.73
CA PRO A 61 -2.65 -0.71 8.11
C PRO A 61 -3.71 0.41 8.23
N PHE A 62 -3.92 1.22 7.19
CA PHE A 62 -4.75 2.43 7.26
C PHE A 62 -6.17 2.26 6.70
N PHE A 63 -6.54 1.05 6.28
CA PHE A 63 -7.87 0.74 5.78
C PHE A 63 -8.46 -0.38 6.63
N ASN A 64 -9.73 -0.22 7.04
CA ASN A 64 -10.49 -1.14 7.90
C ASN A 64 -10.06 -2.60 7.72
N ASN A 65 -9.29 -3.09 8.69
CA ASN A 65 -8.96 -4.49 8.81
C ASN A 65 -10.11 -5.12 9.57
N TYR A 66 -11.04 -5.78 8.86
CA TYR A 66 -12.16 -6.51 9.49
C TYR A 66 -11.63 -7.40 10.62
N GLY A 67 -11.94 -7.06 11.88
CA GLY A 67 -11.53 -7.81 13.06
C GLY A 67 -10.30 -7.28 13.83
N TYR A 68 -9.66 -6.19 13.39
CA TYR A 68 -8.58 -5.50 14.12
C TYR A 68 -9.02 -4.08 14.50
N ASN A 69 -8.44 -3.49 15.56
CA ASN A 69 -8.68 -2.07 15.83
C ASN A 69 -8.00 -1.20 14.76
N ASP A 70 -8.40 0.07 14.73
CA ASP A 70 -7.85 1.05 13.81
C ASP A 70 -6.38 1.37 14.12
N PHE A 71 -5.66 1.80 13.07
CA PHE A 71 -4.31 2.30 13.24
C PHE A 71 -4.29 3.51 14.18
N PRO A 72 -3.37 3.59 15.17
CA PRO A 72 -3.32 4.70 16.11
C PRO A 72 -3.03 6.04 15.41
N GLU A 73 -4.05 6.88 15.24
CA GLU A 73 -3.96 8.14 14.48
C GLU A 73 -2.96 9.12 15.08
N GLU A 74 -2.63 9.01 16.38
CA GLU A 74 -1.61 9.84 16.99
C GLU A 74 -0.23 9.65 16.36
N LEU A 75 0.07 8.48 15.78
CA LEU A 75 1.33 8.22 15.09
C LEU A 75 1.44 8.99 13.77
N LEU A 76 0.32 9.42 13.20
CA LEU A 76 0.29 10.26 12.00
C LEU A 76 0.67 11.71 12.31
N ARG A 77 0.64 12.13 13.59
CA ARG A 77 1.02 13.50 14.00
C ARG A 77 2.51 13.78 13.88
N GLU A 78 3.33 12.74 13.80
CA GLU A 78 4.78 12.82 13.58
C GLU A 78 5.13 13.13 12.11
N LEU A 79 4.14 13.08 11.21
CA LEU A 79 4.33 13.41 9.80
C LEU A 79 4.31 14.92 9.58
N ASN A 80 5.24 15.41 8.77
CA ASN A 80 5.18 16.79 8.28
C ASN A 80 4.12 16.97 7.18
N SER A 81 3.81 18.21 6.82
CA SER A 81 2.76 18.53 5.84
C SER A 81 2.97 17.85 4.47
N HIS A 82 4.21 17.71 4.00
CA HIS A 82 4.52 17.00 2.75
C HIS A 82 4.23 15.50 2.87
N GLN A 83 4.64 14.90 3.97
CA GLN A 83 4.39 13.48 4.27
C GLN A 83 2.91 13.15 4.42
N ILE A 84 2.12 14.05 4.99
CA ILE A 84 0.65 13.91 5.07
C ILE A 84 0.04 13.87 3.66
N VAL A 85 0.45 14.78 2.77
CA VAL A 85 -0.02 14.78 1.37
C VAL A 85 0.31 13.46 0.67
N LEU A 86 1.53 12.94 0.86
CA LEU A 86 1.96 11.66 0.29
C LEU A 86 1.17 10.47 0.88
N HIS A 87 0.89 10.49 2.17
CA HIS A 87 0.09 9.49 2.86
C HIS A 87 -1.34 9.43 2.28
N ASP A 88 -2.00 10.59 2.20
CA ASP A 88 -3.35 10.70 1.66
C ASP A 88 -3.41 10.28 0.19
N GLU A 89 -2.40 10.66 -0.58
CA GLU A 89 -2.30 10.25 -1.98
C GLU A 89 -2.22 8.72 -2.14
N LEU A 90 -1.40 8.04 -1.34
CA LEU A 90 -1.31 6.57 -1.39
C LEU A 90 -2.62 5.91 -0.96
N LYS A 91 -3.34 6.49 0.01
CA LYS A 91 -4.67 6.01 0.39
C LYS A 91 -5.68 6.16 -0.75
N GLU A 92 -5.69 7.31 -1.42
CA GLU A 92 -6.56 7.54 -2.58
C GLU A 92 -6.18 6.64 -3.77
N MET A 93 -4.90 6.39 -4.00
CA MET A 93 -4.46 5.42 -5.02
C MET A 93 -4.97 4.01 -4.71
N ARG A 94 -4.90 3.55 -3.45
CA ARG A 94 -5.45 2.25 -3.06
C ARG A 94 -6.94 2.14 -3.39
N LYS A 95 -7.73 3.18 -3.09
CA LYS A 95 -9.17 3.21 -3.44
C LYS A 95 -9.39 3.03 -4.94
N LYS A 96 -8.58 3.71 -5.77
CA LYS A 96 -8.64 3.59 -7.23
C LYS A 96 -8.26 2.18 -7.70
N VAL A 97 -7.20 1.60 -7.15
CA VAL A 97 -6.78 0.20 -7.43
C VAL A 97 -7.93 -0.75 -7.13
N ILE A 98 -8.53 -0.69 -5.94
CA ILE A 98 -9.63 -1.58 -5.53
C ILE A 98 -10.86 -1.38 -6.42
N ALA A 99 -11.28 -0.14 -6.69
CA ALA A 99 -12.42 0.14 -7.56
C ALA A 99 -12.25 -0.43 -8.99
N HIS A 100 -11.01 -0.58 -9.46
CA HIS A 100 -10.70 -1.20 -10.75
C HIS A 100 -10.74 -2.73 -10.69
N VAL A 101 -10.29 -3.32 -9.58
CA VAL A 101 -10.46 -4.77 -9.34
C VAL A 101 -11.94 -5.13 -9.20
N ASP A 102 -12.73 -4.31 -8.52
CA ASP A 102 -14.17 -4.53 -8.35
C ASP A 102 -14.96 -4.31 -9.64
N SER A 103 -14.60 -3.30 -10.46
CA SER A 103 -15.25 -3.11 -11.77
C SER A 103 -14.84 -4.15 -12.82
N THR A 104 -13.71 -4.84 -12.65
CA THR A 104 -13.35 -6.02 -13.47
C THR A 104 -14.10 -7.29 -13.09
N HIS A 105 -14.89 -7.28 -12.00
CA HIS A 105 -15.92 -8.30 -11.76
C HIS A 105 -17.19 -8.13 -12.61
N THR A 106 -17.24 -7.13 -13.51
CA THR A 106 -18.30 -7.04 -14.53
C THR A 106 -18.09 -8.10 -15.62
N LYS A 107 -18.58 -9.31 -15.35
CA LYS A 107 -18.70 -10.47 -16.26
C LYS A 107 -17.39 -10.93 -16.92
N PHE A 108 -16.60 -11.72 -16.21
CA PHE A 108 -15.95 -12.87 -16.86
C PHE A 108 -17.04 -13.91 -17.15
N SER A 109 -17.69 -13.81 -18.31
CA SER A 109 -18.27 -15.00 -18.91
C SER A 109 -17.10 -15.93 -19.25
N LEU A 110 -16.96 -17.03 -18.50
CA LEU A 110 -16.21 -18.21 -18.93
C LEU A 110 -16.86 -18.67 -20.24
N GLY A 111 -16.37 -18.09 -21.35
CA GLY A 111 -16.80 -18.42 -22.69
C GLY A 111 -16.54 -19.89 -22.94
N GLN A 112 -17.54 -20.56 -23.49
CA GLN A 112 -17.47 -21.95 -23.92
C GLN A 112 -16.20 -22.17 -24.76
N ILE A 113 -15.50 -23.27 -24.48
CA ILE A 113 -14.40 -23.79 -25.29
C ILE A 113 -15.02 -24.27 -26.61
N ASN A 114 -15.21 -23.37 -27.57
CA ASN A 114 -15.61 -23.67 -28.95
C ASN A 114 -15.11 -22.54 -29.86
N ASN A 115 -13.88 -22.66 -30.36
CA ASN A 115 -13.31 -22.11 -31.62
C ASN A 115 -13.74 -20.73 -32.18
N GLU A 116 -14.34 -19.84 -31.41
CA GLU A 116 -14.61 -18.46 -31.80
C GLU A 116 -13.50 -17.58 -31.23
N GLU A 117 -12.98 -16.69 -32.08
CA GLU A 117 -11.89 -15.77 -31.78
C GLU A 117 -12.06 -15.16 -30.39
N PHE A 118 -11.01 -15.28 -29.56
CA PHE A 118 -10.97 -14.61 -28.26
C PHE A 118 -11.44 -13.16 -28.45
N PRO A 119 -12.47 -12.70 -27.72
CA PRO A 119 -12.86 -11.31 -27.80
C PRO A 119 -11.59 -10.51 -27.54
N LYS A 120 -11.23 -9.63 -28.49
CA LYS A 120 -10.16 -8.65 -28.29
C LYS A 120 -10.45 -8.04 -26.94
N ILE A 121 -9.63 -8.41 -25.95
CA ILE A 121 -9.61 -7.74 -24.67
C ILE A 121 -9.21 -6.33 -25.08
N ASN A 122 -10.18 -5.43 -25.21
CA ASN A 122 -9.92 -4.02 -25.19
C ASN A 122 -9.14 -3.85 -23.90
N SER A 123 -7.82 -3.65 -24.01
CA SER A 123 -6.93 -3.57 -22.87
C SER A 123 -7.66 -2.77 -21.80
N PRO A 124 -7.97 -3.37 -20.64
CA PRO A 124 -8.66 -2.62 -19.60
C PRO A 124 -7.85 -1.34 -19.45
N SER A 125 -8.51 -0.19 -19.46
CA SER A 125 -7.87 1.10 -19.33
C SER A 125 -7.09 1.08 -18.02
N PHE A 126 -5.85 0.62 -18.08
CA PHE A 126 -5.00 0.42 -16.93
C PHE A 126 -4.72 1.84 -16.46
N ILE A 127 -5.18 2.17 -15.25
CA ILE A 127 -4.71 3.39 -14.61
C ILE A 127 -3.20 3.29 -14.59
N HIS A 128 -2.56 4.22 -15.29
CA HIS A 128 -1.12 4.39 -15.20
C HIS A 128 -0.85 4.98 -13.83
N PHE A 129 -0.50 4.12 -12.86
CA PHE A 129 0.01 4.55 -11.56
C PHE A 129 1.50 4.84 -11.68
N GLY A 130 1.88 5.63 -12.68
CA GLY A 130 3.27 5.98 -12.87
C GLY A 130 3.76 6.81 -11.68
N ILE A 131 4.55 6.20 -10.79
CA ILE A 131 5.20 6.93 -9.69
C ILE A 131 6.58 7.34 -10.17
N GLU A 132 6.85 8.65 -10.17
CA GLU A 132 8.17 9.19 -10.48
C GLU A 132 9.21 8.77 -9.43
N LYS A 133 10.47 8.65 -9.85
CA LYS A 133 11.59 8.30 -8.97
C LYS A 133 11.69 9.19 -7.73
N SER A 134 11.57 10.51 -7.91
CA SER A 134 11.62 11.52 -6.84
C SER A 134 10.56 11.23 -5.76
N LYS A 135 9.36 10.91 -6.21
CA LYS A 135 8.22 10.59 -5.36
C LYS A 135 8.40 9.27 -4.63
N MET A 136 8.97 8.25 -5.30
CA MET A 136 9.30 6.98 -4.66
C MET A 136 10.32 7.17 -3.52
N ILE A 137 11.32 8.04 -3.71
CA ILE A 137 12.28 8.40 -2.64
C ILE A 137 11.57 9.06 -1.46
N ASP A 138 10.61 9.96 -1.73
CA ASP A 138 9.86 10.61 -0.66
C ASP A 138 8.92 9.64 0.08
N TYR A 139 8.34 8.67 -0.62
CA TYR A 139 7.60 7.59 0.03
C TYR A 139 8.47 6.74 0.95
N GLN A 140 9.73 6.48 0.60
CA GLN A 140 10.66 5.79 1.50
C GLN A 140 10.90 6.58 2.79
N LYS A 141 11.05 7.91 2.69
CA LYS A 141 11.19 8.78 3.87
C LYS A 141 9.95 8.73 4.74
N LEU A 142 8.75 8.84 4.13
CA LEU A 142 7.47 8.69 4.81
C LEU A 142 7.37 7.36 5.57
N ILE A 143 7.68 6.26 4.91
CA ILE A 143 7.67 4.91 5.52
C ILE A 143 8.65 4.84 6.68
N SER A 144 9.87 5.35 6.52
CA SER A 144 10.88 5.37 7.58
C SER A 144 10.42 6.13 8.83
N THR A 145 9.79 7.31 8.64
CA THR A 145 9.21 8.09 9.74
C THR A 145 8.13 7.29 10.47
N LEU A 146 7.18 6.69 9.75
CA LEU A 146 6.10 5.90 10.35
C LEU A 146 6.61 4.70 11.14
N ARG A 147 7.55 3.94 10.56
CA ARG A 147 8.16 2.78 11.23
C ARG A 147 8.89 3.16 12.50
N THR A 148 9.58 4.30 12.49
CA THR A 148 10.23 4.83 13.70
C THR A 148 9.21 5.13 14.79
N SER A 149 8.10 5.81 14.46
CA SER A 149 7.02 6.12 15.40
C SER A 149 6.35 4.86 15.95
N ILE A 150 6.12 3.86 15.09
CA ILE A 150 5.56 2.55 15.48
C ILE A 150 6.50 1.85 16.47
N GLN A 151 7.80 1.78 16.16
CA GLN A 151 8.77 1.13 17.05
C GLN A 151 8.82 1.81 18.43
N ILE A 152 8.82 3.14 18.48
CA ILE A 152 8.82 3.89 19.74
C ILE A 152 7.56 3.55 20.56
N LYS A 153 6.39 3.56 19.93
CA LYS A 153 5.12 3.25 20.59
C LYS A 153 5.07 1.79 21.06
N TYR A 154 5.50 0.85 20.23
CA TYR A 154 5.57 -0.57 20.55
C TYR A 154 6.43 -0.82 21.80
N GLU A 155 7.65 -0.27 21.84
CA GLU A 155 8.53 -0.42 23.02
C GLU A 155 7.94 0.25 24.27
N SER A 156 7.21 1.35 24.10
CA SER A 156 6.50 1.99 25.22
C SER A 156 5.37 1.12 25.78
N LEU A 157 4.60 0.45 24.92
CA LEU A 157 3.51 -0.44 25.33
C LEU A 157 4.04 -1.73 25.96
N LYS A 158 5.10 -2.30 25.38
CA LYS A 158 5.74 -3.50 25.92
C LYS A 158 6.23 -3.30 27.37
N LYS A 159 6.87 -2.16 27.66
CA LYS A 159 7.28 -1.78 29.02
C LYS A 159 6.13 -1.59 30.03
N LYS A 160 4.89 -1.39 29.56
CA LYS A 160 3.71 -1.30 30.44
C LYS A 160 3.13 -2.67 30.79
N LEU A 161 3.49 -3.71 30.04
CA LEU A 161 3.06 -5.09 30.27
C LEU A 161 4.04 -5.86 31.16
N ASP A 162 5.32 -5.46 31.18
CA ASP A 162 6.36 -5.97 32.08
C ASP A 162 6.20 -5.42 33.51
#